data_AF-A0A966QXD7-F1
#
_entry.id   AF-A0A966QXD7-F1
#
_cell.length_a   1.000
_cell.length_b   1.000
_cell.length_c   1.000
_cell.angle_alpha   90.00
_cell.angle_beta   90.00
_cell.angle_gamma   90.00
#
_symmetry.space_group_name_H-M   'P 1'
#
loop_
_entity.id
_entity.type
_entity.pdbx_description
1 polymer ?
#
loop_
_entity_poly.entity_id
_entity_poly.type
_entity_poly.pdbx_seq_one_letter_code
_entity_poly.pdbx_strand_id
1 'polypeptide(L)'
;MFFHGTVVFLGTVVFLGTVFFHGTVVFLGTVVFLGTVFFHGTVTFTTVVFSTAFFNGTVVFLGTVVFLGTVVFLGTVVFLGTVVFFGTMAFRLVSGRELHDL
;
A
#
# COMPACT_ATOMS: atom_id res chain seq x y z
N MET A 1 2.05 -8.54 13.29
CA MET A 1 3.21 -9.17 12.59
C MET A 1 4.12 -8.07 12.07
N PHE A 2 5.44 -8.24 12.14
CA PHE A 2 6.42 -7.23 11.70
C PHE A 2 7.41 -7.83 10.71
N PHE A 3 7.68 -7.11 9.63
CA PHE A 3 8.67 -7.46 8.61
C PHE A 3 9.61 -6.28 8.36
N HIS A 4 10.90 -6.58 8.19
CA HIS A 4 11.93 -5.59 7.94
C HIS A 4 12.85 -6.02 6.79
N GLY A 5 13.27 -5.06 5.97
CA GLY A 5 14.18 -5.28 4.83
C GLY A 5 13.42 -5.63 3.56
N THR A 6 13.99 -6.51 2.74
CA THR A 6 13.38 -6.96 1.48
C THR A 6 12.56 -8.22 1.70
N VAL A 7 11.26 -8.18 1.42
CA VAL A 7 10.35 -9.33 1.59
C VAL A 7 9.56 -9.57 0.32
N VAL A 8 9.50 -10.83 -0.11
CA VAL A 8 8.74 -11.25 -1.28
C VAL A 8 7.74 -12.33 -0.90
N PHE A 9 6.49 -12.14 -1.29
CA PHE A 9 5.42 -13.12 -1.14
C PHE A 9 4.97 -13.60 -2.51
N LEU A 10 4.83 -14.92 -2.64
CA LEU A 10 4.39 -15.59 -3.86
C LEU A 10 3.06 -16.29 -3.63
N GLY A 11 2.15 -16.21 -4.60
CA GLY A 11 0.87 -16.89 -4.56
C GLY A 11 -0.19 -16.15 -3.74
N THR A 12 -1.08 -16.89 -3.09
CA THR A 12 -2.17 -16.31 -2.29
C THR A 12 -1.75 -16.17 -0.83
N VAL A 13 -1.84 -14.95 -0.27
CA VAL A 13 -1.47 -14.66 1.12
C VAL A 13 -2.59 -13.92 1.84
N VAL A 14 -2.90 -14.34 3.06
CA VAL A 14 -3.89 -13.69 3.92
C VAL A 14 -3.24 -13.27 5.22
N PHE A 15 -3.42 -12.00 5.59
CA PHE A 15 -3.01 -11.46 6.88
C PHE A 15 -4.24 -11.10 7.71
N LEU A 16 -4.22 -11.53 8.97
CA LEU A 16 -5.26 -11.23 9.95
C LEU A 16 -4.70 -10.30 11.03
N GLY A 17 -5.48 -9.29 11.41
CA GLY A 17 -5.10 -8.33 12.45
C GLY A 17 -4.06 -7.31 11.97
N THR A 18 -3.23 -6.82 12.91
CA THR A 18 -2.32 -5.70 12.62
C THR A 18 -0.97 -6.17 12.07
N VAL A 19 -0.56 -5.61 10.93
CA VAL A 19 0.70 -5.94 10.25
C VAL A 19 1.51 -4.69 9.90
N PHE A 20 2.81 -4.76 10.07
CA PHE A 20 3.75 -3.69 9.74
C PHE A 20 4.84 -4.21 8.80
N PHE A 21 5.10 -3.45 7.75
CA PHE A 21 6.17 -3.69 6.79
C PHE A 21 7.10 -2.48 6.72
N HIS A 22 8.40 -2.71 6.83
CA HIS A 22 9.42 -1.68 6.72
C HIS A 22 10.50 -2.11 5.71
N GLY A 23 10.69 -1.34 4.65
CA GLY A 23 11.66 -1.64 3.59
C GLY A 23 11.00 -1.86 2.23
N THR A 24 11.48 -2.86 1.48
CA THR A 24 10.97 -3.19 0.14
C THR A 24 10.11 -4.44 0.21
N VAL A 25 8.84 -4.36 -0.20
CA VAL A 25 7.93 -5.50 -0.17
C VAL A 25 7.27 -5.72 -1.52
N VAL A 26 7.30 -6.95 -2.00
CA VAL A 26 6.70 -7.34 -3.28
C VAL A 26 5.74 -8.49 -3.06
N PHE A 27 4.50 -8.32 -3.51
CA PHE A 27 3.47 -9.34 -3.50
C PHE A 27 3.12 -9.76 -4.92
N LEU A 28 3.55 -10.96 -5.31
CA LEU A 28 3.29 -11.57 -6.61
C LEU A 28 2.16 -12.61 -6.46
N GLY A 29 0.93 -12.15 -6.65
CA GLY A 29 -0.28 -12.94 -6.51
C GLY A 29 -1.41 -12.15 -5.83
N THR A 30 -2.33 -12.88 -5.20
CA THR A 30 -3.49 -12.30 -4.49
C THR A 30 -3.19 -12.14 -3.01
N VAL A 31 -3.40 -10.94 -2.48
CA VAL A 31 -3.19 -10.66 -1.06
C VAL A 31 -4.43 -10.08 -0.42
N VAL A 32 -4.74 -10.52 0.80
CA VAL A 32 -5.87 -10.00 1.56
C VAL A 32 -5.40 -9.57 2.95
N PHE A 33 -5.68 -8.32 3.32
CA PHE A 33 -5.45 -7.77 4.66
C PHE A 33 -6.77 -7.57 5.38
N LEU A 34 -7.11 -8.47 6.30
CA LEU A 34 -8.28 -8.38 7.18
C LEU A 34 -7.85 -7.79 8.53
N GLY A 35 -7.58 -6.49 8.52
CA GLY A 35 -7.12 -5.73 9.68
C GLY A 35 -6.46 -4.43 9.25
N THR A 36 -5.62 -3.89 10.13
CA THR A 36 -4.86 -2.66 9.87
C THR A 36 -3.46 -3.00 9.39
N VAL A 37 -3.06 -2.51 8.22
CA VAL A 37 -1.71 -2.69 7.70
C VAL A 37 -0.99 -1.36 7.52
N PHE A 38 0.29 -1.36 7.87
CA PHE A 38 1.20 -0.21 7.70
C PHE A 38 2.36 -0.61 6.81
N PHE A 39 2.62 0.20 5.79
CA PHE A 39 3.77 0.07 4.91
C PHE A 39 4.65 1.30 5.01
N HIS A 40 5.93 1.10 5.28
CA HIS A 40 6.95 2.14 5.26
C HIS A 40 8.07 1.75 4.30
N GLY A 41 8.19 2.45 3.17
CA GLY A 41 9.19 2.16 2.13
C GLY A 41 8.56 1.93 0.76
N THR A 42 9.09 0.97 0.01
CA THR A 42 8.66 0.68 -1.37
C THR A 42 7.84 -0.61 -1.40
N VAL A 43 6.65 -0.55 -1.97
CA VAL A 43 5.71 -1.67 -2.01
C VAL A 43 5.14 -1.88 -3.41
N THR A 44 5.03 -3.13 -3.80
CA THR A 44 4.38 -3.52 -5.06
C THR A 44 3.36 -4.63 -4.84
N PHE A 45 2.15 -4.47 -5.39
CA PHE A 45 1.11 -5.49 -5.41
C PHE A 45 0.67 -5.80 -6.83
N THR A 46 0.41 -7.08 -7.12
CA THR A 46 -0.32 -7.48 -8.32
C THR A 46 -1.84 -7.46 -8.09
N THR A 47 -2.34 -8.16 -7.06
CA THR A 47 -3.77 -8.15 -6.72
C THR A 47 -3.93 -8.09 -5.21
N VAL A 48 -4.72 -7.15 -4.72
CA VAL A 48 -4.81 -6.93 -3.26
C VAL A 48 -6.15 -6.39 -2.80
N VAL A 49 -6.55 -6.83 -1.61
CA VAL A 49 -7.72 -6.34 -0.87
C VAL A 49 -7.26 -5.81 0.50
N PHE A 50 -7.67 -4.60 0.84
CA PHE A 50 -7.40 -3.99 2.15
C PHE A 50 -8.68 -3.69 2.91
N SER A 51 -8.70 -4.02 4.20
CA SER A 51 -9.63 -3.40 5.15
C SER A 51 -9.16 -1.98 5.50
N THR A 52 -8.07 -1.84 6.25
CA THR A 52 -7.50 -0.54 6.61
C THR A 52 -6.02 -0.52 6.29
N ALA A 53 -5.55 0.49 5.55
CA ALA A 53 -4.15 0.54 5.10
C ALA A 53 -3.54 1.94 5.19
N PHE A 54 -2.30 2.00 5.65
CA PHE A 54 -1.50 3.22 5.71
C PHE A 54 -0.21 2.99 4.95
N PHE A 55 0.07 3.86 3.98
CA PHE A 55 1.28 3.79 3.17
C PHE A 55 2.11 5.04 3.36
N ASN A 56 3.39 4.86 3.67
CA ASN A 56 4.38 5.92 3.71
C ASN A 56 5.57 5.54 2.81
N GLY A 57 5.70 6.21 1.66
CA GLY A 57 6.73 5.91 0.65
C GLY A 57 6.14 5.70 -0.74
N THR A 58 6.73 4.76 -1.49
CA THR A 58 6.36 4.48 -2.88
C THR A 58 5.51 3.22 -2.97
N VAL A 59 4.33 3.33 -3.59
CA VAL A 59 3.40 2.20 -3.75
C VAL A 59 3.04 2.04 -5.21
N VAL A 60 3.16 0.81 -5.71
CA VAL A 60 2.78 0.45 -7.08
C VAL A 60 1.77 -0.68 -7.05
N PHE A 61 0.64 -0.48 -7.70
CA PHE A 61 -0.37 -1.50 -7.93
C PHE A 61 -0.42 -1.85 -9.42
N LEU A 62 -0.32 -3.14 -9.76
CA LEU A 62 -0.23 -3.61 -11.15
C LEU A 62 -1.47 -4.38 -11.64
N GLY A 63 -2.50 -4.53 -10.82
CA GLY A 63 -3.71 -5.26 -11.19
C GLY A 63 -4.91 -4.83 -10.36
N THR A 64 -5.75 -5.77 -9.93
CA THR A 64 -6.97 -5.45 -9.20
C THR A 64 -6.68 -5.06 -7.75
N VAL A 65 -7.18 -3.89 -7.36
CA VAL A 65 -7.06 -3.37 -6.00
C VAL A 65 -8.45 -3.06 -5.45
N VAL A 66 -8.74 -3.58 -4.26
CA VAL A 66 -10.00 -3.30 -3.57
C VAL A 66 -9.70 -2.73 -2.19
N PHE A 67 -10.28 -1.58 -1.90
CA PHE A 67 -10.20 -0.94 -0.59
C PHE A 67 -11.58 -0.91 0.07
N LEU A 68 -11.71 -1.63 1.19
CA LEU A 68 -12.99 -1.79 1.90
C LEU A 68 -13.19 -0.75 3.01
N GLY A 69 -12.11 -0.23 3.60
CA GLY A 69 -12.16 0.72 4.70
C GLY A 69 -11.26 1.93 4.46
N THR A 70 -10.60 2.42 5.51
CA THR A 70 -9.80 3.64 5.44
C THR A 70 -8.41 3.39 4.87
N VAL A 71 -8.03 4.23 3.92
CA VAL A 71 -6.73 4.17 3.26
C VAL A 71 -6.09 5.54 3.23
N VAL A 72 -4.83 5.59 3.66
CA VAL A 72 -4.03 6.82 3.64
C VAL A 72 -2.74 6.56 2.89
N PHE A 73 -2.47 7.42 1.92
CA PHE A 73 -1.20 7.44 1.18
C PHE A 73 -0.41 8.71 1.50
N LEU A 74 0.82 8.52 1.97
CA LEU A 74 1.82 9.55 2.19
C LEU A 74 3.02 9.25 1.29
N GLY A 75 3.11 9.90 0.14
CA GLY A 75 4.17 9.66 -0.85
C GLY A 75 3.63 9.39 -2.25
N THR A 76 4.38 8.60 -3.01
CA THR A 76 4.08 8.33 -4.44
C THR A 76 3.22 7.08 -4.56
N VAL A 77 2.13 7.18 -5.33
CA VAL A 77 1.23 6.04 -5.61
C VAL A 77 1.01 5.94 -7.10
N VAL A 78 1.16 4.73 -7.63
CA VAL A 78 0.91 4.42 -9.03
C VAL A 78 -0.09 3.27 -9.11
N PHE A 79 -1.14 3.44 -9.90
CA PHE A 79 -2.13 2.40 -10.19
C PHE A 79 -2.09 2.06 -11.69
N LEU A 80 -1.73 0.82 -12.01
CA LEU A 80 -1.85 0.20 -13.32
C LEU A 80 -2.85 -0.94 -13.20
N GLY A 81 -4.14 -0.67 -13.36
CA GLY A 81 -5.17 -1.70 -13.28
C GLY A 81 -6.50 -1.18 -12.76
N THR A 82 -7.36 -2.10 -12.34
CA THR A 82 -8.68 -1.77 -11.79
C THR A 82 -8.57 -1.44 -10.31
N VAL A 83 -9.15 -0.32 -9.90
CA VAL A 83 -9.20 0.10 -8.50
C VAL A 83 -10.65 0.31 -8.09
N VAL A 84 -11.05 -0.30 -6.98
CA VAL A 84 -12.41 -0.21 -6.42
C VAL A 84 -12.33 0.30 -4.98
N PHE A 85 -13.16 1.28 -4.65
CA PHE A 85 -13.23 1.88 -3.33
C PHE A 85 -14.64 1.73 -2.75
N PHE A 86 -14.71 1.16 -1.54
CA PHE A 86 -15.93 1.12 -0.72
C PHE A 86 -15.79 1.93 0.58
N GLY A 87 -14.58 2.43 0.88
CA GLY A 87 -14.28 3.20 2.09
C GLY A 87 -13.71 4.59 1.80
N THR A 88 -13.00 5.14 2.77
CA THR A 88 -12.42 6.49 2.70
C THR A 88 -10.99 6.47 2.22
N MET A 89 -10.64 7.44 1.38
CA MET A 89 -9.31 7.57 0.77
C MET A 89 -8.76 8.96 1.02
N ALA A 90 -7.51 9.03 1.49
CA ALA A 90 -6.77 10.27 1.63
C ALA A 90 -5.40 10.17 0.97
N PHE A 91 -5.06 11.16 0.15
CA PHE A 91 -3.74 11.32 -0.44
C PHE A 91 -3.09 12.58 0.14
N ARG A 92 -1.90 12.43 0.69
CA ARG A 92 -1.04 13.57 1.06
C ARG A 92 0.23 13.50 0.24
N LEU A 93 0.33 14.40 -0.73
CA LEU A 93 1.57 14.65 -1.45
C LEU A 93 2.52 15.38 -0.51
N VAL A 94 3.71 14.83 -0.30
CA VAL A 94 4.82 15.58 0.28
C VAL A 94 5.45 16.34 -0.88
N SER A 95 4.98 17.57 -1.14
CA SER A 95 5.69 18.48 -2.03
C SER A 95 7.04 18.80 -1.38
N GLY A 96 8.14 18.39 -2.02
CA GLY A 96 9.44 18.93 -1.68
C GLY A 96 9.43 20.45 -1.90
N ARG A 97 9.74 21.21 -0.85
CA ARG A 97 10.13 22.63 -0.78
C ARG A 97 9.94 23.53 -2.02
N GLU A 98 9.21 24.62 -1.77
CA GLU A 98 9.59 26.02 -2.07
C GLU A 98 10.07 26.33 -3.49
N LEU A 99 9.15 26.79 -4.34
CA LEU A 99 9.48 27.79 -5.34
C LEU A 99 9.74 29.11 -4.60
N HIS A 100 10.99 29.30 -4.17
CA HIS A 100 11.53 30.64 -4.01
C HIS A 100 11.62 31.25 -5.42
N ASP A 101 10.97 32.41 -5.58
CA ASP A 101 11.03 33.36 -6.70
C ASP A 101 10.51 32.88 -8.07
N LEU A 102 9.27 33.28 -8.38
CA LEU A 102 8.89 34.04 -9.59
C LEU A 102 7.56 34.77 -9.35
#